data_AF-A0A923XAY2-F1
#
_entry.id   AF-A0A923XAY2-F1
#
_cell.length_a   1.000
_cell.length_b   1.000
_cell.length_c   1.000
_cell.angle_alpha   90.00
_cell.angle_beta   90.00
_cell.angle_gamma   90.00
#
_symmetry.space_group_name_H-M   'P 1'
#
loop_
_entity.id
_entity.type
_entity.pdbx_description
1 polymer ?
#
loop_
_entity_poly.entity_id
_entity_poly.type
_entity_poly.pdbx_seq_one_letter_code
_entity_poly.pdbx_strand_id
1 'polypeptide(L)'
;MEMFKFGETKLGLPIHGFFFKNTATNNKAHALLLGGVHGDEPEGVVAARGLLEVFRASYALGINLTIVPEFNPEGVLNKTRGNSNLVDLNRNLPTKDWSPVAATVRYNPGPSALSEKENQCLVKWLEENKVQVIYSLHSWKPMLNTNGVLPEAEIISKLTGYKIEP
;
A
#
# COMPACT_ATOMS: atom_id res chain seq x y z
N MET A 1 -5.83 -16.84 -8.31
CA MET A 1 -4.82 -15.91 -7.75
C MET A 1 -3.51 -16.16 -8.48
N GLU A 2 -2.83 -15.11 -8.89
CA GLU A 2 -1.49 -15.16 -9.47
C GLU A 2 -0.52 -14.41 -8.55
N MET A 3 0.61 -15.01 -8.22
CA MET A 3 1.69 -14.35 -7.47
C MET A 3 2.72 -13.84 -8.46
N PHE A 4 3.17 -12.60 -8.28
CA PHE A 4 4.18 -11.98 -9.15
C PHE A 4 5.16 -11.13 -8.33
N LYS A 5 6.32 -10.83 -8.94
CA LYS A 5 7.26 -9.87 -8.39
C LYS A 5 6.74 -8.46 -8.68
N PHE A 6 6.19 -7.80 -7.66
CA PHE A 6 5.71 -6.42 -7.73
C PHE A 6 6.86 -5.43 -7.92
N GLY A 7 7.99 -5.72 -7.27
CA GLY A 7 9.19 -4.89 -7.32
C GLY A 7 10.35 -5.53 -6.59
N GLU A 8 11.36 -4.73 -6.32
CA GLU A 8 12.55 -5.12 -5.58
C GLU A 8 13.00 -3.96 -4.70
N THR A 9 13.38 -4.25 -3.47
CA THR A 9 13.90 -3.27 -2.53
C THR A 9 15.36 -2.88 -2.82
N LYS A 10 15.93 -1.98 -2.01
CA LYS A 10 17.33 -1.56 -2.15
C LYS A 10 18.33 -2.71 -2.05
N LEU A 11 18.21 -3.60 -1.05
CA LEU A 11 19.10 -4.73 -0.80
C LEU A 11 18.74 -5.97 -1.62
N GLY A 12 17.75 -5.88 -2.51
CA GLY A 12 17.43 -6.94 -3.46
C GLY A 12 16.33 -7.91 -3.00
N LEU A 13 15.60 -7.60 -1.93
CA LEU A 13 14.46 -8.42 -1.53
C LEU A 13 13.29 -8.24 -2.52
N PRO A 14 12.65 -9.33 -2.97
CA PRO A 14 11.47 -9.22 -3.82
C PRO A 14 10.28 -8.67 -3.03
N ILE A 15 9.60 -7.69 -3.61
CA ILE A 15 8.28 -7.24 -3.15
C ILE A 15 7.26 -8.13 -3.86
N HIS A 16 6.44 -8.87 -3.11
CA HIS A 16 5.49 -9.82 -3.68
C HIS A 16 4.10 -9.21 -3.82
N GLY A 17 3.53 -9.32 -5.02
CA GLY A 17 2.15 -8.96 -5.32
C GLY A 17 1.31 -10.20 -5.59
N PHE A 18 0.03 -10.14 -5.23
CA PHE A 18 -0.95 -11.19 -5.43
C PHE A 18 -2.15 -10.63 -6.20
N PHE A 19 -2.36 -11.10 -7.41
CA PHE A 19 -3.44 -10.66 -8.30
C PHE A 19 -4.63 -11.62 -8.26
N PHE A 20 -5.80 -11.05 -8.02
CA PHE A 20 -7.10 -11.70 -8.10
C PHE A 20 -7.89 -11.12 -9.25
N LYS A 21 -8.12 -11.95 -10.27
CA LYS A 21 -8.90 -11.57 -11.44
C LYS A 21 -10.40 -11.70 -11.15
N ASN A 22 -11.17 -10.68 -11.51
CA ASN A 22 -12.63 -10.78 -11.53
C ASN A 22 -13.09 -11.80 -12.58
N THR A 23 -13.78 -12.84 -12.13
CA THR A 23 -14.49 -13.80 -12.98
C THR A 23 -15.99 -13.82 -12.76
N ALA A 24 -16.50 -13.05 -11.79
CA ALA A 24 -17.91 -13.02 -11.41
C ALA A 24 -18.74 -12.09 -12.30
N THR A 25 -18.13 -11.01 -12.81
CA THR A 25 -18.80 -10.02 -13.66
C THR A 25 -17.89 -9.55 -14.81
N ASN A 26 -18.46 -8.79 -15.76
CA ASN A 26 -17.66 -8.15 -16.82
C ASN A 26 -16.96 -6.86 -16.37
N ASN A 27 -17.12 -6.45 -15.11
CA ASN A 27 -16.50 -5.24 -14.57
C ASN A 27 -14.96 -5.39 -14.55
N LYS A 28 -14.26 -4.35 -14.98
CA LYS A 28 -12.79 -4.28 -15.04
C LYS A 28 -12.17 -3.35 -13.99
N ALA A 29 -12.98 -2.80 -13.09
CA ALA A 29 -12.46 -2.04 -11.96
C ALA A 29 -11.43 -2.88 -11.18
N HIS A 30 -10.41 -2.21 -10.68
CA HIS A 30 -9.22 -2.77 -10.09
C HIS A 30 -8.85 -1.96 -8.85
N ALA A 31 -8.76 -2.62 -7.71
CA ALA A 31 -8.26 -2.05 -6.47
C ALA A 31 -6.83 -2.54 -6.18
N LEU A 32 -6.03 -1.68 -5.57
CA LEU A 32 -4.75 -2.04 -4.97
C LEU A 32 -4.86 -1.97 -3.44
N LEU A 33 -4.35 -2.99 -2.75
CA LEU A 33 -4.24 -3.01 -1.30
C LEU A 33 -2.77 -3.19 -0.92
N LEU A 34 -2.25 -2.23 -0.15
CA LEU A 34 -0.88 -2.22 0.35
C LEU A 34 -0.89 -2.39 1.86
N GLY A 35 -0.05 -3.31 2.35
CA GLY A 35 0.34 -3.39 3.76
C GLY A 35 1.83 -3.10 3.91
N GLY A 36 2.26 -2.73 5.12
CA GLY A 36 3.67 -2.60 5.45
C GLY A 36 4.42 -1.55 4.62
N VAL A 37 3.78 -0.41 4.33
CA VAL A 37 4.50 0.77 3.79
C VAL A 37 5.51 1.27 4.82
N HIS A 38 5.09 1.35 6.08
CA HIS A 38 6.00 1.47 7.22
C HIS A 38 6.26 0.09 7.81
N GLY A 39 7.54 -0.25 8.00
CA GLY A 39 7.92 -1.57 8.49
C GLY A 39 7.72 -1.77 9.99
N ASP A 40 7.57 -0.69 10.76
CA ASP A 40 7.24 -0.71 12.19
C ASP A 40 5.73 -0.78 12.49
N GLU A 41 4.89 -0.97 11.46
CA GLU A 41 3.43 -1.04 11.55
C GLU A 41 2.92 -2.47 11.18
N PRO A 42 3.15 -3.48 12.05
CA PRO A 42 2.86 -4.88 11.74
C PRO A 42 1.36 -5.18 11.56
N GLU A 43 0.47 -4.40 12.17
CA GLU A 43 -0.98 -4.62 12.06
C GLU A 43 -1.47 -4.43 10.62
N GLY A 44 -0.89 -3.49 9.86
CA GLY A 44 -1.19 -3.33 8.43
C GLY A 44 -0.77 -4.53 7.59
N VAL A 45 0.38 -5.13 7.90
CA VAL A 45 0.87 -6.37 7.27
C VAL A 45 -0.04 -7.55 7.62
N VAL A 46 -0.40 -7.70 8.89
CA VAL A 46 -1.28 -8.78 9.36
C VAL A 46 -2.66 -8.67 8.72
N ALA A 47 -3.24 -7.47 8.63
CA ALA A 47 -4.52 -7.26 7.98
C ALA A 47 -4.47 -7.60 6.48
N ALA A 48 -3.43 -7.16 5.76
CA ALA A 48 -3.25 -7.47 4.34
C ALA A 48 -3.07 -8.98 4.10
N ARG A 49 -2.28 -9.66 4.95
CA ARG A 49 -2.11 -11.12 4.92
C ARG A 49 -3.42 -11.85 5.23
N GLY A 50 -4.20 -11.38 6.20
CA GLY A 50 -5.51 -11.95 6.53
C GLY A 50 -6.49 -11.87 5.35
N LEU A 51 -6.55 -10.71 4.68
CA LEU A 51 -7.36 -10.55 3.46
C LEU A 51 -6.87 -11.44 2.33
N LEU A 52 -5.55 -11.58 2.15
CA LEU A 52 -4.96 -12.49 1.19
C LEU A 52 -5.43 -13.94 1.42
N GLU A 53 -5.40 -14.43 2.66
CA GLU A 53 -5.85 -15.78 2.99
C GLU A 53 -7.36 -15.97 2.76
N VAL A 54 -8.18 -14.99 3.15
CA VAL A 54 -9.65 -15.02 2.90
C VAL A 54 -9.94 -15.13 1.39
N PHE A 55 -9.31 -14.26 0.60
CA PHE A 55 -9.56 -14.22 -0.84
C PHE A 55 -8.92 -15.38 -1.61
N ARG A 56 -7.81 -15.93 -1.09
CA ARG A 56 -7.22 -17.16 -1.61
C ARG A 56 -8.17 -18.35 -1.47
N ALA A 57 -8.93 -18.42 -0.38
CA ALA A 57 -9.92 -19.49 -0.19
C ALA A 57 -11.11 -19.35 -1.14
N SER A 58 -11.61 -18.12 -1.34
CA SER A 58 -12.64 -17.82 -2.32
C SER A 58 -12.61 -16.35 -2.72
N TYR A 59 -12.56 -16.09 -4.03
CA TYR A 59 -12.62 -14.74 -4.58
C TYR A 59 -13.82 -14.58 -5.51
N ALA A 60 -14.86 -13.93 -4.99
CA ALA A 60 -16.10 -13.67 -5.71
C ALA A 60 -16.42 -12.17 -5.84
N LEU A 61 -15.43 -11.30 -5.60
CA LEU A 61 -15.63 -9.87 -5.80
C LEU A 61 -15.76 -9.57 -7.28
N GLY A 62 -16.74 -8.73 -7.64
CA GLY A 62 -16.97 -8.26 -9.01
C GLY A 62 -15.97 -7.21 -9.48
N ILE A 63 -14.71 -7.26 -9.01
CA ILE A 63 -13.60 -6.36 -9.35
C ILE A 63 -12.27 -7.14 -9.34
N ASN A 64 -11.27 -6.63 -10.03
CA ASN A 64 -9.90 -7.09 -9.87
C ASN A 64 -9.32 -6.55 -8.56
N LEU A 65 -8.43 -7.31 -7.92
CA LEU A 65 -7.73 -6.89 -6.70
C LEU A 65 -6.26 -7.30 -6.77
N THR A 66 -5.36 -6.36 -6.53
CA THR A 66 -3.96 -6.65 -6.23
C THR A 66 -3.71 -6.42 -4.76
N ILE A 67 -3.08 -7.38 -4.09
CA ILE A 67 -2.64 -7.26 -2.70
C ILE A 67 -1.11 -7.32 -2.66
N VAL A 68 -0.49 -6.35 -1.99
CA VAL A 68 0.94 -6.35 -1.65
C VAL A 68 1.03 -6.29 -0.12
N PRO A 69 1.16 -7.44 0.58
CA PRO A 69 1.07 -7.46 2.03
C PRO A 69 2.23 -6.75 2.74
N GLU A 70 3.40 -6.72 2.10
CA GLU A 70 4.63 -6.11 2.61
C GLU A 70 5.25 -5.29 1.49
N PHE A 71 4.94 -4.01 1.43
CA PHE A 71 5.51 -3.09 0.46
C PHE A 71 6.97 -2.74 0.77
N ASN A 72 7.29 -2.63 2.06
CA ASN A 72 8.64 -2.41 2.59
C ASN A 72 9.14 -3.65 3.35
N PRO A 73 9.41 -4.79 2.69
CA PRO A 73 9.77 -6.03 3.39
C PRO A 73 11.07 -5.89 4.19
N GLU A 74 12.01 -5.06 3.74
CA GLU A 74 13.22 -4.75 4.51
C GLU A 74 12.92 -3.98 5.80
N GLY A 75 12.07 -2.96 5.73
CA GLY A 75 11.62 -2.24 6.93
C GLY A 75 10.86 -3.15 7.87
N VAL A 76 10.02 -4.06 7.36
CA VAL A 76 9.29 -5.04 8.17
C VAL A 76 10.25 -5.98 8.91
N LEU A 77 11.25 -6.52 8.22
CA LEU A 77 12.27 -7.38 8.82
C LEU A 77 13.08 -6.63 9.89
N ASN A 78 13.41 -5.37 9.63
CA ASN A 78 14.20 -4.52 10.54
C ASN A 78 13.35 -3.82 11.60
N LYS A 79 12.01 -3.93 11.55
CA LYS A 79 11.05 -3.22 12.42
C LYS A 79 11.29 -1.71 12.42
N THR A 80 11.54 -1.14 11.24
CA THR A 80 11.78 0.29 11.04
C THR A 80 10.65 0.91 10.23
N ARG A 81 10.29 2.16 10.57
CA ARG A 81 9.35 2.93 9.77
C ARG A 81 9.80 3.09 8.33
N GLY A 82 11.05 3.52 8.13
CA GLY A 82 11.64 3.68 6.81
C GLY A 82 12.09 2.35 6.21
N ASN A 83 12.46 2.38 4.93
CA ASN A 83 13.16 1.28 4.26
C ASN A 83 14.64 1.21 4.71
N SER A 84 15.47 0.41 4.04
CA SER A 84 16.90 0.29 4.39
C SER A 84 17.73 1.56 4.22
N ASN A 85 17.23 2.57 3.49
CA ASN A 85 17.84 3.90 3.42
C ASN A 85 17.35 4.84 4.54
N LEU A 86 16.54 4.34 5.48
CA LEU A 86 15.84 5.13 6.50
C LEU A 86 14.94 6.21 5.89
N VAL A 87 14.45 5.99 4.66
CA VAL A 87 13.50 6.87 4.00
C VAL A 87 12.08 6.42 4.32
N ASP A 88 11.24 7.36 4.73
CA ASP A 88 9.80 7.18 4.87
C ASP A 88 9.17 7.10 3.47
N LEU A 89 8.79 5.90 3.05
CA LEU A 89 8.22 5.66 1.72
C LEU A 89 6.93 6.48 1.50
N ASN A 90 6.19 6.80 2.56
CA ASN A 90 4.98 7.63 2.52
C ASN A 90 5.29 9.15 2.53
N ARG A 91 6.58 9.52 2.41
CA ARG A 91 7.04 10.90 2.17
C ARG A 91 7.89 11.02 0.90
N ASN A 92 8.13 9.89 0.22
CA ASN A 92 9.01 9.81 -0.94
C ASN A 92 8.26 9.83 -2.30
N LEU A 93 6.93 9.78 -2.29
CA LEU A 93 6.13 9.82 -3.52
C LEU A 93 6.30 11.15 -4.28
N PRO A 94 6.20 11.15 -5.63
CA PRO A 94 6.41 12.31 -6.48
C PRO A 94 5.18 13.23 -6.53
N THR A 95 4.68 13.63 -5.36
CA THR A 95 3.55 14.56 -5.26
C THR A 95 4.01 15.99 -5.59
N LYS A 96 3.06 16.85 -5.99
CA LYS A 96 3.36 18.24 -6.35
C LYS A 96 3.94 19.06 -5.19
N ASP A 97 3.62 18.66 -3.97
CA ASP A 97 4.01 19.26 -2.70
C ASP A 97 5.18 18.53 -2.02
N TRP A 98 5.82 17.58 -2.71
CA TRP A 98 7.01 16.92 -2.18
C TRP A 98 8.09 17.96 -1.83
N SER A 99 8.73 17.76 -0.68
CA SER A 99 9.77 18.64 -0.16
C SER A 99 10.90 17.81 0.45
N PRO A 100 12.18 18.19 0.29
CA PRO A 100 13.29 17.53 0.96
C PRO A 100 13.33 17.86 2.47
N VAL A 101 12.52 18.81 2.94
CA VAL A 101 12.49 19.23 4.35
C VAL A 101 11.62 18.27 5.16
N ALA A 102 12.24 17.60 6.14
CA ALA A 102 11.55 16.72 7.08
C ALA A 102 11.35 17.42 8.43
N ALA A 103 10.14 17.33 9.00
CA ALA A 103 9.88 17.85 10.34
C ALA A 103 10.71 17.13 11.43
N THR A 104 10.97 15.84 11.24
CA THR A 104 11.85 15.03 12.07
C THR A 104 12.53 13.96 11.22
N VAL A 105 13.61 13.34 11.74
CA VAL A 105 14.28 12.21 11.09
C VAL A 105 13.32 11.05 10.80
N ARG A 106 12.26 10.88 11.61
CA ARG A 106 11.22 9.85 11.41
C ARG A 106 10.48 10.00 10.07
N TYR A 107 10.40 11.21 9.52
CA TYR A 107 9.67 11.54 8.29
C TYR A 107 10.59 11.90 7.14
N ASN A 108 11.81 11.34 7.12
CA ASN A 108 12.80 11.57 6.07
C ASN A 108 12.21 11.25 4.67
N PRO A 109 12.04 12.23 3.77
CA PRO A 109 11.43 12.03 2.46
C PRO A 109 12.38 11.44 1.41
N GLY A 110 13.67 11.30 1.74
CA GLY A 110 14.72 10.90 0.82
C GLY A 110 15.37 12.08 0.08
N PRO A 111 16.44 11.81 -0.68
CA PRO A 111 17.25 12.86 -1.34
C PRO A 111 16.54 13.57 -2.50
N SER A 112 15.54 12.93 -3.10
CA SER A 112 14.67 13.50 -4.14
C SER A 112 13.31 12.80 -4.13
N ALA A 113 12.29 13.43 -4.71
CA ALA A 113 11.04 12.73 -5.02
C ALA A 113 11.33 11.45 -5.81
N LEU A 114 10.63 10.36 -5.47
CA LEU A 114 10.72 9.05 -6.12
C LEU A 114 12.16 8.46 -6.12
N SER A 115 12.97 8.79 -5.12
CA SER A 115 14.34 8.26 -5.02
C SER A 115 14.40 6.77 -4.65
N GLU A 116 13.39 6.24 -3.97
CA GLU A 116 13.41 4.86 -3.46
C GLU A 116 12.87 3.85 -4.48
N LYS A 117 13.54 2.69 -4.58
CA LYS A 117 13.19 1.64 -5.55
C LYS A 117 11.77 1.11 -5.36
N GLU A 118 11.33 0.96 -4.11
CA GLU A 118 9.99 0.50 -3.76
C GLU A 118 8.92 1.39 -4.42
N ASN A 119 9.07 2.71 -4.28
CA ASN A 119 8.16 3.68 -4.86
C ASN A 119 8.32 3.78 -6.39
N GLN A 120 9.53 3.65 -6.94
CA GLN A 120 9.74 3.58 -8.40
C GLN A 120 8.96 2.40 -9.00
N CYS A 121 9.00 1.24 -8.35
CA CYS A 121 8.21 0.08 -8.76
C CYS A 121 6.71 0.32 -8.63
N LEU A 122 6.24 0.95 -7.54
CA LEU A 122 4.83 1.29 -7.35
C LEU A 122 4.32 2.23 -8.44
N VAL A 123 5.03 3.33 -8.70
CA VAL A 123 4.63 4.32 -9.72
C VAL A 123 4.58 3.67 -11.10
N LYS A 124 5.63 2.93 -11.49
CA LYS A 124 5.66 2.19 -12.76
C LYS A 124 4.49 1.20 -12.85
N TRP A 125 4.23 0.44 -11.79
CA TRP A 125 3.13 -0.51 -11.79
C TRP A 125 1.76 0.18 -11.94
N LEU A 126 1.56 1.34 -11.31
CA LEU A 126 0.33 2.13 -11.46
C LEU A 126 0.18 2.75 -12.86
N GLU A 127 1.27 3.07 -13.55
CA GLU A 127 1.24 3.52 -14.95
C GLU A 127 0.80 2.39 -15.90
N GLU A 128 1.21 1.15 -15.60
CA GLU A 128 0.89 -0.04 -16.39
C GLU A 128 -0.49 -0.64 -16.02
N ASN A 129 -1.04 -0.29 -14.86
CA ASN A 129 -2.28 -0.87 -14.32
C ASN A 129 -3.28 0.21 -13.90
N LYS A 130 -4.43 0.28 -14.58
CA LYS A 130 -5.48 1.25 -14.28
C LYS A 130 -6.26 0.89 -13.01
N VAL A 131 -5.75 1.34 -11.87
CA VAL A 131 -6.38 1.21 -10.55
C VAL A 131 -7.33 2.38 -10.28
N GLN A 132 -8.51 2.09 -9.70
CA GLN A 132 -9.50 3.09 -9.33
C GLN A 132 -9.41 3.50 -7.86
N VAL A 133 -8.93 2.60 -6.99
CA VAL A 133 -8.80 2.87 -5.55
C VAL A 133 -7.57 2.15 -4.98
N ILE A 134 -6.84 2.83 -4.11
CA ILE A 134 -5.71 2.28 -3.38
C ILE A 134 -6.05 2.32 -1.89
N TYR A 135 -5.96 1.16 -1.23
CA TYR A 135 -6.05 1.04 0.22
C TYR A 135 -4.64 0.84 0.78
N SER A 136 -4.15 1.78 1.58
CA SER A 136 -2.87 1.63 2.31
C SER A 136 -3.17 1.38 3.78
N LEU A 137 -2.85 0.18 4.27
CA LEU A 137 -3.11 -0.24 5.64
C LEU A 137 -1.94 0.16 6.55
N HIS A 138 -2.25 0.96 7.57
CA HIS A 138 -1.31 1.54 8.53
C HIS A 138 -1.76 1.27 9.97
N SER A 139 -0.88 1.54 10.94
CA SER A 139 -1.18 1.38 12.37
C SER A 139 -1.06 2.70 13.13
N TRP A 140 -2.18 3.18 13.67
CA TRP A 140 -2.25 4.32 14.58
C TRP A 140 -3.56 4.29 15.37
N LYS A 141 -4.13 5.46 15.70
CA LYS A 141 -5.48 5.62 16.20
C LYS A 141 -6.45 5.18 15.09
N PRO A 142 -7.55 4.48 15.42
CA PRO A 142 -8.51 4.05 14.41
C PRO A 142 -9.11 5.22 13.63
N MET A 143 -8.81 5.31 12.34
CA MET A 143 -9.29 6.36 11.43
C MET A 143 -9.22 5.88 9.97
N LEU A 144 -9.90 6.60 9.09
CA LEU A 144 -9.79 6.49 7.64
C LEU A 144 -9.23 7.81 7.11
N ASN A 145 -7.97 7.80 6.68
CA ASN A 145 -7.38 8.95 6.00
C ASN A 145 -7.64 8.86 4.50
N THR A 146 -8.16 9.94 3.90
CA THR A 146 -8.69 9.93 2.54
C THR A 146 -8.23 11.14 1.74
N ASN A 147 -7.82 10.91 0.50
CA ASN A 147 -7.48 11.98 -0.43
C ASN A 147 -8.76 12.54 -1.10
N GLY A 148 -9.54 13.31 -0.33
CA GLY A 148 -10.83 13.85 -0.75
C GLY A 148 -12.01 12.93 -0.44
N VAL A 149 -13.17 13.21 -1.05
CA VAL A 149 -14.41 12.47 -0.79
C VAL A 149 -14.39 11.13 -1.51
N LEU A 150 -14.39 10.04 -0.75
CA LEU A 150 -14.40 8.66 -1.25
C LEU A 150 -15.64 7.91 -0.72
N PRO A 151 -16.62 7.54 -1.57
CA PRO A 151 -17.79 6.76 -1.17
C PRO A 151 -17.44 5.44 -0.46
N GLU A 152 -16.32 4.82 -0.84
CA GLU A 152 -15.81 3.61 -0.22
C GLU A 152 -15.45 3.82 1.26
N ALA A 153 -14.90 4.99 1.61
CA ALA A 153 -14.55 5.32 2.99
C ALA A 153 -15.80 5.46 3.87
N GLU A 154 -16.91 5.98 3.34
CA GLU A 154 -18.20 6.05 4.05
C GLU A 154 -18.76 4.66 4.36
N ILE A 155 -18.61 3.71 3.44
CA ILE A 155 -19.04 2.32 3.65
C ILE A 155 -18.17 1.67 4.73
N ILE A 156 -16.84 1.82 4.64
CA ILE A 156 -15.92 1.26 5.64
C ILE A 156 -16.20 1.87 7.01
N SER A 157 -16.37 3.19 7.10
CA SER A 157 -16.71 3.92 8.32
C SER A 157 -17.95 3.35 9.00
N LYS A 158 -19.03 3.08 8.25
CA LYS A 158 -20.26 2.48 8.79
C LYS A 158 -20.05 1.05 9.33
N LEU A 159 -19.15 0.29 8.73
CA LEU A 159 -18.86 -1.11 9.12
C LEU A 159 -17.90 -1.19 10.31
N THR A 160 -16.93 -0.29 10.40
CA THR A 160 -15.86 -0.34 11.41
C THR A 160 -16.04 0.64 12.55
N GLY A 161 -16.87 1.67 12.36
CA GLY A 161 -16.98 2.82 13.27
C GLY A 161 -15.78 3.79 13.20
N TYR A 162 -14.85 3.61 12.25
CA TYR A 162 -13.68 4.48 12.13
C TYR A 162 -14.08 5.82 11.54
N LYS A 163 -13.59 6.90 12.15
CA LYS A 163 -13.86 8.26 11.66
C LYS A 163 -13.07 8.53 10.40
N ILE A 164 -13.70 9.21 9.45
CA ILE A 164 -13.03 9.74 8.25
C ILE A 164 -12.35 11.04 8.65
N GLU A 165 -11.04 11.11 8.44
CA GLU A 165 -10.19 12.25 8.78
C GLU A 165 -9.31 12.58 7.56
N PRO A 166 -9.58 13.69 6.84
CA PRO A 166 -8.82 14.06 5.65
C PRO A 166 -7.38 14.47 5.97
#